data_AF-A0A8S1HIQ8-F1
#
_entry.id   AF-A0A8S1HIQ8-F1
#
_cell.length_a   1.000
_cell.length_b   1.000
_cell.length_c   1.000
_cell.angle_alpha   90.00
_cell.angle_beta   90.00
_cell.angle_gamma   90.00
#
_symmetry.space_group_name_H-M   'P 1'
#
loop_
_entity.id
_entity.type
_entity.pdbx_description
1 polymer ?
#
loop_
_entity_poly.entity_id
_entity_poly.type
_entity_poly.pdbx_seq_one_letter_code
_entity_poly.pdbx_strand_id
1 'polypeptide(L)'
;MSRFLPLVFFYLVAELQAQVHVNSTGCGTTNFCVFKPKGCDPNLDCTVGVVVSIVGSNQMRVQMAAQTLIPPVQQQYVAVAFSDDIEMGNDTVTECVLSDAAAFVDPEVYLSYNKGKANDRVYLHDEEHKQMFSNIEAEFVDGRLMCQFTQQLVPQFDHKDGLVFDLNRPFFMFAATGSAQPDEINVHDLNKGSHFFPVVSDVPFIPTSLASEFSHPTGYTPPPPMPKAPRPSFAVKKSAAQSSVYRFLTLAIVSSLFHL
;
A
#
# COMPACT_ATOMS: atom_id res chain seq x y z
N MET A 1 22.80 69.16 1.39
CA MET A 1 22.45 68.04 0.48
C MET A 1 23.21 66.80 0.94
N SER A 2 22.55 65.63 0.86
CA SER A 2 23.13 64.29 0.98
C SER A 2 23.25 63.71 2.40
N ARG A 3 22.78 62.51 2.74
CA ARG A 3 21.86 61.53 2.12
C ARG A 3 21.52 60.58 3.28
N PHE A 4 20.27 60.56 3.75
CA PHE A 4 19.81 59.53 4.69
C PHE A 4 19.58 58.25 3.89
N LEU A 5 20.36 57.19 4.18
CA LEU A 5 20.14 55.85 3.65
C LEU A 5 19.13 55.15 4.59
N PRO A 6 17.93 54.76 4.12
CA PRO A 6 17.03 53.99 4.96
C PRO A 6 17.53 52.53 5.00
N LEU A 7 17.81 52.04 6.21
CA LEU A 7 18.00 50.62 6.46
C LEU A 7 16.64 49.93 6.25
N VAL A 8 16.48 49.27 5.10
CA VAL A 8 15.30 48.43 4.85
C VAL A 8 15.53 47.10 5.56
N PHE A 9 14.86 46.91 6.70
CA PHE A 9 14.79 45.63 7.40
C PHE A 9 13.86 44.71 6.62
N PHE A 10 14.42 43.78 5.82
CA PHE A 10 13.66 42.68 5.24
C PHE A 10 13.36 41.69 6.35
N TYR A 11 12.13 41.71 6.87
CA TYR A 11 11.62 40.62 7.70
C TYR A 11 11.40 39.40 6.80
N LEU A 12 12.29 38.41 6.92
CA LEU A 12 12.11 37.11 6.29
C LEU A 12 11.01 36.38 7.07
N VAL A 13 9.79 36.41 6.56
CA VAL A 13 8.70 35.57 7.09
C VAL A 13 8.95 34.17 6.55
N ALA A 14 9.43 33.26 7.39
CA ALA A 14 9.45 31.84 7.06
C ALA A 14 8.00 31.35 7.12
N GLU A 15 7.42 31.01 5.98
CA GLU A 15 6.15 30.28 5.95
C GLU A 15 6.38 28.90 6.54
N LEU A 16 5.79 28.64 7.71
CA LEU A 16 5.75 27.31 8.30
C LEU A 16 4.74 26.49 7.49
N GLN A 17 5.20 25.90 6.38
CA GLN A 17 4.40 24.92 5.67
C GLN A 17 4.20 23.72 6.60
N ALA A 18 2.94 23.34 6.81
CA ALA A 18 2.62 22.16 7.59
C ALA A 18 3.05 20.93 6.78
N GLN A 19 3.91 20.10 7.38
CA GLN A 19 4.34 18.84 6.77
C GLN A 19 3.15 17.86 6.68
N VAL A 20 3.12 17.08 5.61
CA VAL A 20 2.20 15.96 5.40
C VAL A 20 2.41 14.94 6.52
N HIS A 21 1.34 14.68 7.26
CA HIS A 21 1.38 13.84 8.44
C HIS A 21 0.31 12.74 8.38
N VAL A 22 0.70 11.49 8.64
CA VAL A 22 -0.23 10.36 8.71
C VAL A 22 -0.82 10.28 10.11
N ASN A 23 -2.13 10.50 10.23
CA ASN A 23 -2.82 10.44 11.52
C ASN A 23 -3.29 9.02 11.82
N SER A 24 -2.56 8.32 12.68
CA SER A 24 -2.90 6.97 13.15
C SER A 24 -3.94 6.93 14.28
N THR A 25 -4.42 8.09 14.75
CA THR A 25 -5.46 8.16 15.79
C THR A 25 -6.77 7.59 15.26
N GLY A 26 -7.33 6.59 15.96
CA GLY A 26 -8.57 5.92 15.55
C GLY A 26 -8.37 4.68 14.68
N CYS A 27 -7.12 4.23 14.46
CA CYS A 27 -6.85 2.94 13.84
C CYS A 27 -7.53 1.79 14.59
N GLY A 28 -8.34 1.00 13.87
CA GLY A 28 -9.11 -0.11 14.42
C GLY A 28 -10.47 0.30 15.01
N THR A 29 -10.81 1.59 14.98
CA THR A 29 -12.13 2.09 15.41
C THR A 29 -12.80 2.89 14.30
N THR A 30 -12.33 4.11 14.04
CA THR A 30 -12.88 5.03 13.02
C THR A 30 -12.09 4.99 11.71
N ASN A 31 -10.86 4.51 11.77
CA ASN A 31 -9.96 4.41 10.62
C ASN A 31 -9.53 2.95 10.44
N PHE A 32 -9.34 2.54 9.19
CA PHE A 32 -8.71 1.26 8.89
C PHE A 32 -7.25 1.47 8.54
N CYS A 33 -6.37 0.66 9.11
CA CYS A 33 -4.93 0.90 9.05
C CYS A 33 -4.16 -0.39 8.81
N VAL A 34 -3.13 -0.28 7.97
CA VAL A 34 -2.18 -1.36 7.69
C VAL A 34 -0.78 -0.80 7.77
N PHE A 35 0.05 -1.38 8.65
CA PHE A 35 1.39 -0.91 8.95
C PHE A 35 2.40 -2.06 8.89
N LYS A 36 3.59 -1.76 8.36
CA LYS A 36 4.74 -2.66 8.31
C LYS A 36 5.97 -1.93 8.87
N PRO A 37 6.61 -2.44 9.95
CA PRO A 37 6.18 -3.58 10.77
C PRO A 37 4.85 -3.30 11.52
N LYS A 38 4.20 -4.34 12.03
CA LYS A 38 2.94 -4.16 12.76
C LYS A 38 3.17 -3.29 14.01
N GLY A 39 2.40 -2.21 14.15
CA GLY A 39 2.44 -1.31 15.31
C GLY A 39 3.51 -0.21 15.27
N CYS A 40 4.22 -0.04 14.14
CA CYS A 40 5.09 1.12 13.93
C CYS A 40 4.29 2.44 13.86
N ASP A 41 5.00 3.55 14.05
CA ASP A 41 4.52 4.89 13.77
C ASP A 41 4.81 5.25 12.31
N PRO A 42 3.78 5.54 11.49
CA PRO A 42 3.96 5.86 10.06
C PRO A 42 4.85 7.08 9.82
N ASN A 43 4.96 7.98 10.79
CA ASN A 43 5.76 9.20 10.70
C ASN A 43 7.19 9.02 11.22
N LEU A 44 7.52 7.87 11.83
CA LEU A 44 8.83 7.66 12.47
C LEU A 44 9.53 6.38 12.00
N ASP A 45 8.91 5.21 12.11
CA ASP A 45 9.61 3.92 11.97
C ASP A 45 8.88 2.86 11.13
N CYS A 46 7.75 3.18 10.48
CA CYS A 46 7.18 2.28 9.46
C CYS A 46 8.04 2.22 8.20
N THR A 47 8.17 1.04 7.61
CA THR A 47 8.65 0.87 6.24
C THR A 47 7.56 1.22 5.24
N VAL A 48 6.33 0.80 5.49
CA VAL A 48 5.14 1.28 4.78
C VAL A 48 3.95 1.33 5.73
N GLY A 49 3.13 2.36 5.62
CA GLY A 49 1.91 2.49 6.41
C GLY A 49 0.81 3.20 5.63
N VAL A 50 -0.42 2.71 5.78
CA VAL A 50 -1.62 3.27 5.15
C VAL A 50 -2.71 3.42 6.20
N VAL A 51 -3.35 4.58 6.21
CA VAL A 51 -4.55 4.89 6.99
C VAL A 51 -5.65 5.35 6.03
N VAL A 52 -6.83 4.74 6.15
CA VAL A 52 -8.01 5.18 5.41
C VAL A 52 -9.14 5.56 6.37
N SER A 53 -9.84 6.65 6.04
CA SER A 53 -10.98 7.16 6.80
C SER A 53 -12.00 7.81 5.86
N ILE A 54 -13.26 7.90 6.29
CA ILE A 54 -14.31 8.57 5.51
C ILE A 54 -14.42 10.01 5.95
N VAL A 55 -14.34 10.93 4.99
CA VAL A 55 -14.33 12.38 5.23
C VAL A 55 -15.54 13.10 4.62
N GLY A 56 -16.39 12.38 3.88
CA GLY A 56 -17.61 12.92 3.30
C GLY A 56 -18.40 11.86 2.52
N SER A 57 -19.53 12.27 1.94
CA SER A 57 -20.30 11.38 1.06
C SER A 57 -19.45 11.00 -0.15
N ASN A 58 -19.32 9.69 -0.38
CA ASN A 58 -18.46 9.10 -1.41
C ASN A 58 -16.98 9.55 -1.36
N GLN A 59 -16.47 9.98 -0.21
CA GLN A 59 -15.10 10.50 -0.08
C GLN A 59 -14.34 9.80 1.04
N MET A 60 -13.28 9.10 0.64
CA MET A 60 -12.32 8.46 1.53
C MET A 60 -11.01 9.23 1.52
N ARG A 61 -10.50 9.62 2.68
CA ARG A 61 -9.13 10.10 2.80
C ARG A 61 -8.19 8.91 2.92
N VAL A 62 -7.13 8.93 2.13
CA VAL A 62 -6.03 7.98 2.17
C VAL A 62 -4.79 8.74 2.60
N GLN A 63 -4.12 8.26 3.65
CA GLN A 63 -2.84 8.78 4.12
C GLN A 63 -1.82 7.65 4.13
N MET A 64 -0.67 7.88 3.51
CA MET A 64 0.35 6.88 3.29
C MET A 64 1.73 7.41 3.66
N ALA A 65 2.56 6.51 4.19
CA ALA A 65 3.95 6.76 4.45
C ALA A 65 4.77 5.57 3.97
N ALA A 66 5.93 5.82 3.38
CA ALA A 66 6.92 4.81 3.04
C ALA A 66 8.33 5.29 3.37
N GLN A 67 9.19 4.39 3.83
CA GLN A 67 10.61 4.67 3.99
C GLN A 67 11.27 4.91 2.62
N THR A 68 12.15 5.90 2.51
CA THR A 68 12.87 6.14 1.25
C THR A 68 13.78 4.97 0.89
N LEU A 69 13.90 4.68 -0.41
CA LEU A 69 14.78 3.63 -0.90
C LEU A 69 16.26 4.03 -0.79
N ILE A 70 17.11 3.03 -0.51
CA ILE A 70 18.56 3.18 -0.46
C ILE A 70 19.18 2.13 -1.40
N PRO A 71 19.93 2.53 -2.44
CA PRO A 71 20.25 3.92 -2.81
C PRO A 71 19.02 4.71 -3.30
N PRO A 72 19.06 6.07 -3.28
CA PRO A 72 17.98 6.91 -3.80
C PRO A 72 17.65 6.57 -5.26
N VAL A 73 16.37 6.65 -5.58
CA VAL A 73 15.82 6.40 -6.93
C VAL A 73 15.18 7.67 -7.47
N GLN A 74 15.09 7.79 -8.80
CA GLN A 74 14.54 8.99 -9.43
C GLN A 74 13.05 9.23 -9.08
N GLN A 75 12.28 8.15 -9.00
CA GLN A 75 10.88 8.15 -8.59
C GLN A 75 10.64 7.00 -7.63
N GLN A 76 9.91 7.26 -6.56
CA GLN A 76 9.47 6.26 -5.59
C GLN A 76 7.96 6.32 -5.49
N TYR A 77 7.33 5.18 -5.25
CA TYR A 77 5.90 5.09 -5.00
C TYR A 77 5.58 4.54 -3.61
N VAL A 78 4.41 4.91 -3.10
CA VAL A 78 3.67 4.16 -2.09
C VAL A 78 2.28 3.85 -2.64
N ALA A 79 1.80 2.63 -2.45
CA ALA A 79 0.55 2.17 -3.03
C ALA A 79 -0.32 1.45 -2.01
N VAL A 80 -1.64 1.61 -2.18
CA VAL A 80 -2.69 0.87 -1.49
C VAL A 80 -3.47 0.06 -2.52
N ALA A 81 -3.78 -1.20 -2.22
CA ALA A 81 -4.66 -2.01 -3.06
C ALA A 81 -5.85 -2.56 -2.28
N PHE A 82 -6.98 -2.73 -2.96
CA PHE A 82 -8.18 -3.39 -2.44
C PHE A 82 -8.40 -4.70 -3.20
N SER A 83 -8.41 -5.80 -2.47
CA SER A 83 -8.51 -7.15 -3.03
C SER A 83 -9.60 -7.99 -2.36
N ASP A 84 -10.11 -8.98 -3.09
CA ASP A 84 -11.08 -9.94 -2.60
C ASP A 84 -10.48 -11.07 -1.75
N ASP A 85 -9.15 -11.21 -1.80
CA ASP A 85 -8.43 -12.20 -1.03
C ASP A 85 -7.07 -11.65 -0.53
N ILE A 86 -6.22 -12.54 -0.02
CA ILE A 86 -4.92 -12.20 0.56
C ILE A 86 -3.76 -12.37 -0.43
N GLU A 87 -4.06 -12.56 -1.71
CA GLU A 87 -3.09 -12.78 -2.78
C GLU A 87 -3.21 -11.70 -3.85
N MET A 88 -2.09 -11.01 -4.14
CA MET A 88 -2.04 -10.09 -5.28
C MET A 88 -2.47 -10.78 -6.58
N GLY A 89 -3.42 -10.20 -7.32
CA GLY A 89 -3.95 -10.89 -8.50
C GLY A 89 -5.10 -10.24 -9.23
N ASN A 90 -5.99 -9.58 -8.50
CA ASN A 90 -7.23 -9.01 -8.99
C ASN A 90 -7.60 -7.86 -8.07
N ASP A 91 -6.79 -6.81 -8.14
CA ASP A 91 -6.80 -5.74 -7.15
C ASP A 91 -6.86 -4.41 -7.86
N THR A 92 -7.78 -3.54 -7.46
CA THR A 92 -7.69 -2.12 -7.80
C THR A 92 -6.65 -1.48 -6.89
N VAL A 93 -5.75 -0.70 -7.47
CA VAL A 93 -4.60 -0.10 -6.80
C VAL A 93 -4.67 1.41 -6.96
N THR A 94 -4.37 2.12 -5.89
CA THR A 94 -4.04 3.55 -5.97
C THR A 94 -2.59 3.71 -5.56
N GLU A 95 -1.81 4.35 -6.42
CA GLU A 95 -0.39 4.62 -6.20
C GLU A 95 -0.15 6.13 -6.14
N CYS A 96 0.72 6.54 -5.23
CA CYS A 96 1.22 7.90 -5.13
C CYS A 96 2.71 7.89 -5.45
N VAL A 97 3.10 8.61 -6.50
CA VAL A 97 4.45 8.65 -7.05
C VAL A 97 5.01 10.05 -6.82
N LEU A 98 6.24 10.09 -6.34
CA LEU A 98 6.96 11.34 -6.14
C LEU A 98 8.37 11.23 -6.73
N SER A 99 8.83 12.29 -7.38
CA SER A 99 10.20 12.39 -7.88
C SER A 99 11.07 13.22 -6.94
N ASP A 100 12.30 12.74 -6.70
CA ASP A 100 13.35 13.50 -6.02
C ASP A 100 14.11 14.44 -6.98
N ALA A 101 13.69 14.49 -8.26
CA ALA A 101 14.26 15.43 -9.22
C ALA A 101 13.72 16.84 -8.95
N ALA A 102 14.61 17.75 -8.53
CA ALA A 102 14.36 19.16 -8.20
C ALA A 102 13.64 20.03 -9.28
N ALA A 103 13.21 19.44 -10.41
CA ALA A 103 12.56 20.11 -11.53
C ALA A 103 11.07 19.75 -11.72
N PHE A 104 10.55 18.69 -11.08
CA PHE A 104 9.15 18.27 -11.19
C PHE A 104 8.68 17.76 -9.82
N VAL A 105 8.06 18.66 -9.05
CA VAL A 105 7.79 18.47 -7.61
C VAL A 105 6.31 18.17 -7.34
N ASP A 106 5.48 18.08 -8.38
CA ASP A 106 4.05 17.83 -8.18
C ASP A 106 3.82 16.35 -7.88
N PRO A 107 3.15 16.02 -6.76
CA PRO A 107 2.80 14.65 -6.45
C PRO A 107 1.76 14.13 -7.44
N GLU A 108 1.98 12.91 -7.93
CA GLU A 108 1.05 12.28 -8.86
C GLU A 108 0.40 11.06 -8.22
N VAL A 109 -0.93 11.01 -8.31
CA VAL A 109 -1.73 9.88 -7.84
C VAL A 109 -2.38 9.22 -9.05
N TYR A 110 -2.19 7.92 -9.18
CA TYR A 110 -2.71 7.11 -10.27
C TYR A 110 -3.60 5.98 -9.75
N LEU A 111 -4.54 5.56 -10.59
CA LEU A 111 -5.12 4.23 -10.49
C LEU A 111 -4.28 3.26 -11.30
N SER A 112 -4.06 2.08 -10.74
CA SER A 112 -3.50 0.94 -11.43
C SER A 112 -4.26 -0.33 -11.04
N TYR A 113 -3.98 -1.43 -11.73
CA TYR A 113 -4.67 -2.68 -11.51
C TYR A 113 -3.70 -3.85 -11.54
N ASN A 114 -3.81 -4.71 -10.54
CA ASN A 114 -3.01 -5.93 -10.48
C ASN A 114 -3.71 -7.04 -11.26
N LYS A 115 -3.02 -7.55 -12.29
CA LYS A 115 -3.42 -8.73 -13.05
C LYS A 115 -2.41 -9.86 -12.82
N GLY A 116 -2.77 -10.80 -11.95
CA GLY A 116 -1.81 -11.79 -11.45
C GLY A 116 -0.71 -11.11 -10.63
N LYS A 117 0.56 -11.28 -11.02
CA LYS A 117 1.70 -10.66 -10.32
C LYS A 117 2.30 -9.47 -11.08
N ALA A 118 1.53 -8.90 -12.01
CA ALA A 118 1.85 -7.70 -12.77
C ALA A 118 0.87 -6.57 -12.40
N ASN A 119 1.29 -5.34 -12.62
CA ASN A 119 0.51 -4.14 -12.41
C ASN A 119 0.55 -3.29 -13.69
N ASP A 120 -0.60 -2.75 -14.08
CA ASP A 120 -0.72 -1.81 -15.20
C ASP A 120 -1.55 -0.59 -14.75
N ARG A 121 -1.13 0.62 -15.13
CA ARG A 121 -1.92 1.83 -14.86
C ARG A 121 -3.24 1.82 -15.61
N VAL A 122 -4.29 2.29 -14.94
CA VAL A 122 -5.60 2.53 -15.52
C VAL A 122 -5.66 3.98 -15.97
N TYR A 123 -5.80 4.20 -17.28
CA TYR A 123 -5.88 5.55 -17.83
C TYR A 123 -7.15 6.27 -17.39
N LEU A 124 -6.97 7.42 -16.73
CA LEU A 124 -8.01 8.41 -16.46
C LEU A 124 -7.70 9.67 -17.25
N HIS A 125 -8.68 10.22 -17.95
CA HIS A 125 -8.52 11.57 -18.51
C HIS A 125 -8.69 12.63 -17.41
N ASP A 126 -8.32 13.89 -17.68
CA ASP A 126 -8.27 14.96 -16.68
C ASP A 126 -9.56 15.08 -15.83
N GLU A 127 -10.74 15.01 -16.44
CA GLU A 127 -12.00 15.11 -15.70
C GLU A 127 -12.29 13.89 -14.81
N GLU A 128 -11.94 12.67 -15.25
CA GLU A 128 -12.04 11.46 -14.43
C GLU A 128 -11.05 11.51 -13.28
N HIS A 129 -9.83 12.01 -13.53
CA HIS A 129 -8.80 12.17 -12.51
C HIS A 129 -9.24 13.15 -11.41
N LYS A 130 -9.69 14.36 -11.79
CA LYS A 130 -10.23 15.37 -10.85
C LYS A 130 -11.48 14.90 -10.12
N GLN A 131 -12.27 14.03 -10.74
CA GLN A 131 -13.44 13.45 -10.12
C GLN A 131 -13.05 12.36 -9.11
N MET A 132 -12.04 11.54 -9.44
CA MET A 132 -11.57 10.44 -8.61
C MET A 132 -10.76 10.95 -7.41
N PHE A 133 -9.89 11.94 -7.61
CA PHE A 133 -8.92 12.41 -6.63
C PHE A 133 -9.02 13.91 -6.36
N SER A 134 -8.82 14.31 -5.11
CA SER A 134 -8.70 15.71 -4.70
C SER A 134 -7.81 15.85 -3.46
N ASN A 135 -7.39 17.08 -3.12
CA ASN A 135 -6.55 17.38 -1.96
C ASN A 135 -5.26 16.53 -1.93
N ILE A 136 -4.60 16.41 -3.09
CA ILE A 136 -3.37 15.64 -3.22
C ILE A 136 -2.22 16.46 -2.64
N GLU A 137 -1.55 15.89 -1.65
CA GLU A 137 -0.36 16.45 -1.02
C GLU A 137 0.64 15.32 -0.81
N ALA A 138 1.88 15.49 -1.27
CA ALA A 138 2.94 14.54 -0.97
C ALA A 138 4.29 15.26 -0.87
N GLU A 139 5.19 14.70 -0.09
CA GLU A 139 6.54 15.23 0.06
C GLU A 139 7.53 14.13 0.48
N PHE A 140 8.82 14.40 0.25
CA PHE A 140 9.89 13.69 0.93
C PHE A 140 10.30 14.46 2.19
N VAL A 141 10.07 13.87 3.35
CA VAL A 141 10.38 14.46 4.64
C VAL A 141 10.98 13.41 5.57
N ASP A 142 12.09 13.75 6.24
CA ASP A 142 12.75 12.89 7.23
C ASP A 142 13.04 11.46 6.75
N GLY A 143 13.44 11.30 5.48
CA GLY A 143 13.72 9.99 4.88
C GLY A 143 12.47 9.16 4.61
N ARG A 144 11.33 9.82 4.41
CA ARG A 144 10.04 9.19 4.12
C ARG A 144 9.37 9.84 2.93
N LEU A 145 8.72 9.03 2.10
CA LEU A 145 7.70 9.48 1.17
C LEU A 145 6.38 9.54 1.94
N MET A 146 5.83 10.74 2.10
CA MET A 146 4.55 10.99 2.74
C MET A 146 3.55 11.41 1.66
N CYS A 147 2.35 10.84 1.66
CA CYS A 147 1.32 11.17 0.68
C CYS A 147 -0.07 11.12 1.30
N GLN A 148 -0.90 12.12 0.99
CA GLN A 148 -2.32 12.10 1.31
C GLN A 148 -3.16 12.62 0.16
N PHE A 149 -4.37 12.08 0.06
CA PHE A 149 -5.39 12.54 -0.88
C PHE A 149 -6.78 12.09 -0.44
N THR A 150 -7.79 12.70 -1.05
CA THR A 150 -9.18 12.21 -1.02
C THR A 150 -9.47 11.45 -2.30
N GLN A 151 -10.05 10.25 -2.18
CA GLN A 151 -10.45 9.35 -3.26
C GLN A 151 -11.95 9.03 -3.20
N GLN A 152 -12.61 8.87 -4.36
CA GLN A 152 -13.97 8.32 -4.40
C GLN A 152 -14.03 6.84 -4.00
N LEU A 153 -15.04 6.47 -3.21
CA LEU A 153 -15.31 5.06 -2.85
C LEU A 153 -16.01 4.32 -4.00
N VAL A 154 -16.97 4.99 -4.63
CA VAL A 154 -17.75 4.52 -5.76
C VAL A 154 -17.46 5.45 -6.93
N PRO A 155 -16.69 5.01 -7.93
CA PRO A 155 -16.40 5.82 -9.12
C PRO A 155 -17.69 6.32 -9.77
N GLN A 156 -17.78 7.62 -10.06
CA GLN A 156 -18.91 8.22 -10.77
C GLN A 156 -18.67 8.29 -12.30
N PHE A 157 -17.83 7.40 -12.84
CA PHE A 157 -17.45 7.27 -14.25
C PHE A 157 -17.41 5.79 -14.65
N ASP A 158 -17.14 5.49 -15.93
CA ASP A 158 -17.03 4.10 -16.38
C ASP A 158 -15.97 3.33 -15.58
N HIS A 159 -16.30 2.12 -15.11
CA HIS A 159 -15.41 1.31 -14.26
C HIS A 159 -14.17 0.76 -14.98
N LYS A 160 -13.91 1.22 -16.22
CA LYS A 160 -12.78 0.84 -17.06
C LYS A 160 -12.72 -0.67 -17.22
N ASP A 161 -13.79 -1.25 -17.74
CA ASP A 161 -13.95 -2.71 -17.88
C ASP A 161 -13.82 -3.50 -16.55
N GLY A 162 -14.14 -2.86 -15.43
CA GLY A 162 -14.10 -3.47 -14.09
C GLY A 162 -12.74 -3.37 -13.39
N LEU A 163 -11.77 -2.63 -13.94
CA LEU A 163 -10.45 -2.41 -13.33
C LEU A 163 -10.51 -1.44 -12.14
N VAL A 164 -11.55 -0.59 -12.07
CA VAL A 164 -11.80 0.30 -10.94
C VAL A 164 -12.96 -0.23 -10.10
N PHE A 165 -12.67 -0.65 -8.86
CA PHE A 165 -13.67 -1.27 -8.01
C PHE A 165 -14.61 -0.26 -7.34
N ASP A 166 -15.83 -0.71 -7.10
CA ASP A 166 -16.72 -0.12 -6.10
C ASP A 166 -16.30 -0.60 -4.70
N LEU A 167 -15.90 0.34 -3.84
CA LEU A 167 -15.40 0.09 -2.49
C LEU A 167 -16.51 -0.11 -1.43
N ASN A 168 -17.77 -0.33 -1.84
CA ASN A 168 -18.92 -0.58 -0.97
C ASN A 168 -19.16 -2.07 -0.65
N ARG A 169 -18.08 -2.84 -0.54
CA ARG A 169 -18.09 -4.27 -0.20
C ARG A 169 -16.82 -4.64 0.56
N PRO A 170 -16.73 -5.84 1.16
CA PRO A 170 -15.55 -6.21 1.93
C PRO A 170 -14.32 -6.40 1.04
N PHE A 171 -13.17 -5.85 1.45
CA PHE A 171 -11.86 -6.02 0.81
C PHE A 171 -10.76 -6.23 1.85
N PHE A 172 -9.73 -6.99 1.48
CA PHE A 172 -8.42 -6.92 2.11
C PHE A 172 -7.67 -5.69 1.59
N MET A 173 -6.95 -5.01 2.48
CA MET A 173 -6.11 -3.86 2.12
C MET A 173 -4.66 -4.27 2.04
N PHE A 174 -4.01 -3.97 0.93
CA PHE A 174 -2.58 -4.16 0.76
C PHE A 174 -1.87 -2.82 0.82
N ALA A 175 -0.61 -2.83 1.28
CA ALA A 175 0.28 -1.69 1.18
C ALA A 175 1.66 -2.14 0.68
N ALA A 176 2.20 -1.38 -0.27
CA ALA A 176 3.51 -1.63 -0.86
C ALA A 176 4.24 -0.32 -1.17
N THR A 177 5.56 -0.40 -1.30
CA THR A 177 6.41 0.70 -1.78
C THR A 177 7.52 0.12 -2.65
N GLY A 178 8.04 0.95 -3.56
CA GLY A 178 9.08 0.56 -4.49
C GLY A 178 9.49 1.74 -5.37
N SER A 179 10.36 1.48 -6.33
CA SER A 179 10.76 2.49 -7.31
C SER A 179 9.71 2.60 -8.41
N ALA A 180 9.61 3.76 -9.04
CA ALA A 180 8.72 3.99 -10.18
C ALA A 180 9.50 4.47 -11.42
N GLN A 181 8.84 4.39 -12.55
CA GLN A 181 9.21 5.02 -13.82
C GLN A 181 8.05 5.93 -14.25
N PRO A 182 8.25 6.84 -15.23
CA PRO A 182 7.22 7.80 -15.62
C PRO A 182 5.84 7.18 -15.92
N ASP A 183 5.79 5.98 -16.48
CA ASP A 183 4.55 5.34 -16.96
C ASP A 183 4.16 4.07 -16.18
N GLU A 184 4.96 3.63 -15.20
CA GLU A 184 4.73 2.38 -14.47
C GLU A 184 5.39 2.37 -13.08
N ILE A 185 4.90 1.51 -12.19
CA ILE A 185 5.60 1.18 -10.94
C ILE A 185 6.41 -0.10 -11.12
N ASN A 186 7.62 -0.14 -10.55
CA ASN A 186 8.42 -1.36 -10.55
C ASN A 186 7.89 -2.35 -9.51
N VAL A 187 8.28 -3.61 -9.66
CA VAL A 187 7.95 -4.67 -8.70
C VAL A 187 8.50 -4.31 -7.32
N HIS A 188 7.64 -4.39 -6.30
CA HIS A 188 8.02 -4.26 -4.89
C HIS A 188 9.01 -5.36 -4.46
N ASP A 189 9.59 -5.27 -3.27
CA ASP A 189 10.49 -6.32 -2.77
C ASP A 189 9.78 -7.69 -2.73
N LEU A 190 10.44 -8.73 -3.26
CA LEU A 190 9.92 -10.09 -3.34
C LEU A 190 10.45 -11.00 -2.22
N ASN A 191 11.41 -10.52 -1.43
CA ASN A 191 11.94 -11.26 -0.29
C ASN A 191 10.96 -11.19 0.88
N LYS A 192 10.24 -12.28 1.17
CA LYS A 192 9.27 -12.38 2.28
C LYS A 192 9.83 -12.02 3.67
N GLY A 193 11.14 -12.12 3.86
CA GLY A 193 11.82 -11.72 5.10
C GLY A 193 12.19 -10.24 5.17
N SER A 194 12.01 -9.49 4.08
CA SER A 194 12.33 -8.07 4.01
C SER A 194 11.29 -7.22 4.73
N HIS A 195 11.76 -6.09 5.27
CA HIS A 195 10.88 -5.03 5.76
C HIS A 195 10.09 -4.36 4.63
N PHE A 196 10.63 -4.38 3.40
CA PHE A 196 10.00 -3.83 2.18
C PHE A 196 9.05 -4.80 1.47
N PHE A 197 8.92 -6.04 1.95
CA PHE A 197 7.90 -6.95 1.43
C PHE A 197 6.50 -6.39 1.74
N PRO A 198 5.56 -6.40 0.78
CA PRO A 198 4.22 -5.87 0.99
C PRO A 198 3.51 -6.45 2.21
N VAL A 199 2.60 -5.67 2.76
CA VAL A 199 1.75 -6.07 3.87
C VAL A 199 0.29 -6.11 3.41
N VAL A 200 -0.46 -7.08 3.94
CA VAL A 200 -1.90 -7.23 3.73
C VAL A 200 -2.59 -7.19 5.09
N SER A 201 -3.82 -6.67 5.14
CA SER A 201 -4.63 -6.67 6.35
C SER A 201 -4.96 -8.09 6.82
N ASP A 202 -5.02 -8.28 8.15
CA ASP A 202 -5.37 -9.59 8.74
C ASP A 202 -6.85 -9.97 8.49
N VAL A 203 -7.70 -8.96 8.29
CA VAL A 203 -9.15 -9.10 8.07
C VAL A 203 -9.60 -8.19 6.93
N PRO A 204 -10.68 -8.55 6.21
CA PRO A 204 -11.30 -7.64 5.28
C PRO A 204 -12.11 -6.57 6.03
N PHE A 205 -12.31 -5.43 5.40
CA PHE A 205 -13.18 -4.36 5.89
C PHE A 205 -14.03 -3.82 4.75
N ILE A 206 -15.12 -3.15 5.09
CA ILE A 206 -15.95 -2.45 4.12
C ILE A 206 -15.59 -0.96 4.23
N PRO A 207 -14.88 -0.36 3.25
CA PRO A 207 -14.48 1.04 3.32
C PRO A 207 -15.63 2.00 3.65
N THR A 208 -16.80 1.81 3.02
CA THR A 208 -17.98 2.66 3.26
C THR A 208 -18.55 2.55 4.68
N SER A 209 -18.29 1.46 5.42
CA SER A 209 -18.79 1.28 6.78
C SER A 209 -17.92 1.93 7.87
N LEU A 210 -16.80 2.57 7.49
CA LEU A 210 -15.97 3.33 8.43
C LEU A 210 -16.65 4.63 8.88
N ALA A 211 -17.60 5.16 8.11
CA ALA A 211 -18.52 6.17 8.57
C ALA A 211 -19.76 5.50 9.17
N SER A 212 -20.23 5.98 10.32
CA SER A 212 -21.50 5.53 10.91
C SER A 212 -22.74 5.84 10.06
N GLU A 213 -22.62 6.64 9.00
CA GLU A 213 -23.72 7.00 8.10
C GLU A 213 -23.20 7.23 6.66
N PHE A 214 -23.28 6.22 5.80
CA PHE A 214 -23.14 6.45 4.35
C PHE A 214 -24.52 6.67 3.74
N SER A 215 -24.81 7.91 3.33
CA SER A 215 -25.93 8.20 2.42
C SER A 215 -25.48 7.87 0.99
N HIS A 216 -26.12 6.85 0.38
CA HIS A 216 -25.90 6.54 -1.02
C HIS A 216 -26.20 7.77 -1.89
N PRO A 217 -25.37 8.05 -2.92
CA PRO A 217 -25.74 9.02 -3.95
C PRO A 217 -27.10 8.68 -4.55
N THR A 218 -27.94 9.69 -4.79
CA THR A 218 -29.26 9.50 -5.40
C THR A 218 -29.11 8.85 -6.78
N GLY A 219 -29.56 7.60 -6.93
CA GLY A 219 -29.50 6.84 -8.18
C GLY A 219 -28.63 5.58 -8.14
N TYR A 220 -27.94 5.29 -7.03
CA TYR A 220 -27.17 4.05 -6.89
C TYR A 220 -28.08 2.83 -6.73
N THR A 221 -27.92 1.84 -7.62
CA THR A 221 -28.46 0.48 -7.45
C THR A 221 -27.27 -0.45 -7.18
N PRO A 222 -27.25 -1.17 -6.03
CA PRO A 222 -26.17 -2.11 -5.77
C PRO A 222 -26.09 -3.16 -6.87
N PRO A 223 -24.89 -3.51 -7.37
CA PRO A 223 -24.74 -4.68 -8.22
C PRO A 223 -25.15 -5.94 -7.44
N PRO A 224 -25.72 -6.96 -8.10
CA PRO A 224 -26.06 -8.21 -7.46
C PRO A 224 -24.81 -8.80 -6.78
N PRO A 225 -24.96 -9.40 -5.58
CA PRO A 225 -23.83 -9.98 -4.87
C PRO A 225 -23.11 -10.98 -5.78
N MET A 226 -21.80 -10.78 -5.95
CA MET A 226 -20.98 -11.73 -6.69
C MET A 226 -21.14 -13.12 -6.07
N PRO A 227 -21.22 -14.19 -6.89
CA PRO A 227 -21.26 -15.55 -6.38
C PRO A 227 -20.07 -15.76 -5.45
N LYS A 228 -20.34 -16.19 -4.21
CA LYS A 228 -19.29 -16.54 -3.25
C LYS A 228 -18.36 -17.53 -3.93
N ALA A 229 -17.09 -17.15 -4.09
CA ALA A 229 -16.07 -18.06 -4.58
C ALA A 229 -16.09 -19.34 -3.71
N PRO A 230 -16.03 -20.54 -4.31
CA PRO A 230 -16.00 -21.78 -3.55
C PRO A 230 -14.83 -21.72 -2.57
N ARG A 231 -15.12 -21.84 -1.27
CA ARG A 231 -14.09 -21.93 -0.23
C ARG A 231 -13.16 -23.10 -0.58
N PRO A 232 -11.85 -22.89 -0.81
CA PRO A 232 -10.95 -24.00 -1.05
C PRO A 232 -10.96 -24.91 0.18
N SER A 233 -11.39 -26.16 -0.01
CA SER A 233 -11.26 -27.20 1.00
C SER A 233 -9.77 -27.53 1.13
N PHE A 234 -9.10 -26.96 2.12
CA PHE A 234 -7.77 -27.42 2.51
C PHE A 234 -7.88 -28.83 3.07
N ALA A 235 -7.70 -29.82 2.20
CA ALA A 235 -7.43 -31.19 2.62
C ALA A 235 -6.05 -31.20 3.29
N VAL A 236 -6.05 -31.26 4.62
CA VAL A 236 -4.85 -31.48 5.42
C VAL A 236 -4.24 -32.83 5.02
N LYS A 237 -3.23 -32.81 4.16
CA LYS A 237 -2.38 -34.00 3.94
C LYS A 237 -1.53 -34.20 5.19
N LYS A 238 -1.87 -35.23 5.98
CA LYS A 238 -0.98 -35.73 7.04
C LYS A 238 0.31 -36.24 6.40
N SER A 239 1.42 -35.56 6.67
CA SER A 239 2.76 -36.04 6.33
C SER A 239 3.10 -37.22 7.24
N ALA A 240 3.32 -38.39 6.65
CA ALA A 240 3.84 -39.56 7.36
C ALA A 240 5.35 -39.41 7.51
N ALA A 241 5.82 -39.19 8.74
CA ALA A 241 7.23 -39.26 9.08
C ALA A 241 7.72 -40.72 8.96
N GLN A 242 8.64 -40.97 8.03
CA GLN A 242 9.29 -42.27 7.87
C GLN A 242 10.56 -42.30 8.74
N SER A 243 10.49 -43.03 9.85
CA SER A 243 11.63 -43.32 10.73
C SER A 243 12.54 -44.36 10.08
N SER A 244 13.77 -43.97 9.75
CA SER A 244 14.79 -44.87 9.22
C SER A 244 15.56 -45.50 10.38
N VAL A 245 15.31 -46.79 10.62
CA VAL A 245 15.99 -47.61 11.63
C VAL A 245 17.33 -48.07 11.07
N TYR A 246 18.44 -47.52 11.59
CA TYR A 246 19.78 -48.03 11.34
C TYR A 246 19.96 -49.39 12.03
N ARG A 247 20.15 -50.45 11.23
CA ARG A 247 20.58 -51.77 11.69
C ARG A 247 22.10 -51.77 11.89
N PHE A 248 22.54 -51.96 13.14
CA PHE A 248 23.91 -52.35 13.45
C PHE A 248 24.14 -53.81 13.01
N LEU A 249 25.12 -54.03 12.13
CA LEU A 249 25.61 -55.37 11.82
C LEU A 249 26.92 -55.60 12.59
N THR A 250 26.86 -56.55 13.51
CA THR A 250 27.99 -57.15 14.22
C THR A 250 28.89 -57.92 13.25
N LEU A 251 30.18 -57.61 13.20
CA LEU A 251 31.19 -58.48 12.58
C LEU A 251 31.98 -59.19 13.67
N ALA A 252 31.89 -60.52 13.66
CA ALA A 252 32.56 -61.42 14.57
C ALA A 252 34.04 -61.60 14.22
N ILE A 253 34.82 -61.75 15.29
CA ILE A 253 36.25 -62.05 15.34
C ILE A 253 36.51 -63.48 14.84
N VAL A 254 37.51 -63.69 13.98
CA VAL A 254 38.23 -64.96 13.87
C VAL A 254 39.74 -64.68 13.90
N SER A 255 40.36 -65.26 14.92
CA SER A 255 41.79 -65.33 15.22
C SER A 255 42.48 -66.41 14.39
N SER A 256 43.76 -66.20 14.01
CA SER A 256 44.89 -67.17 13.92
C SER A 256 46.10 -66.46 13.25
N LEU A 257 47.17 -66.09 13.98
CA LEU A 257 48.42 -66.83 14.20
C LEU A 257 49.22 -67.18 12.92
N PHE A 258 50.40 -66.56 12.71
CA PHE A 258 51.74 -67.19 12.79
C PHE A 258 52.87 -66.29 12.24
N HIS A 259 54.04 -66.41 12.87
CA HIS A 259 55.34 -65.80 12.55
C HIS A 259 55.83 -66.04 11.12
N LEU A 260 56.44 -65.03 10.51
CA LEU A 260 57.89 -64.93 10.20
C LEU A 260 58.22 -63.51 9.69
#